data_AF-A0A438KJB2-F1
#
_entry.id   AF-A0A438KJB2-F1
#
_cell.length_a   1.000
_cell.length_b   1.000
_cell.length_c   1.000
_cell.angle_alpha   90.00
_cell.angle_beta   90.00
_cell.angle_gamma   90.00
#
_symmetry.space_group_name_H-M   'P 1'
#
loop_
_entity.id
_entity.type
_entity.pdbx_description
1 polymer ?
#
loop_
_entity_poly.entity_id
_entity_poly.type
_entity_poly.pdbx_seq_one_letter_code
_entity_poly.pdbx_strand_id
1 'polypeptide(L)'
;MWQSLRHVAITQADELWHIALIRKKVLNLVTNPWSFARWGMDVVGPLPIATAQKKFLLVATNYFSKWVGAEAHVSIKDKDVSKFVWKNIVCRFEVP
;
A
#
# COMPACT_ATOMS: atom_id res chain seq x y z
N MET A 1 -8.01 33.70 39.71
CA MET A 1 -7.93 34.16 38.31
C MET A 1 -6.95 33.32 37.47
N TRP A 2 -5.72 33.05 37.93
CA TRP A 2 -4.71 32.29 37.16
C TRP A 2 -4.93 30.77 37.06
N GLN A 3 -5.57 30.13 38.05
CA GLN A 3 -5.84 28.68 38.00
C GLN A 3 -6.93 28.30 36.96
N SER A 4 -7.86 29.23 36.69
CA SER A 4 -8.90 29.06 35.67
C SER A 4 -8.32 29.14 34.25
N LEU A 5 -7.33 30.01 34.03
CA LEU A 5 -6.67 30.16 32.73
C LEU A 5 -5.81 28.95 32.36
N ARG A 6 -5.22 28.25 33.34
CA ARG A 6 -4.44 27.02 33.11
C ARG A 6 -5.30 25.83 32.69
N HIS A 7 -6.46 25.63 33.32
CA HIS A 7 -7.39 24.56 32.93
C HIS A 7 -7.95 24.78 31.51
N VAL A 8 -8.30 26.03 31.18
CA VAL A 8 -8.76 26.39 29.84
C VAL A 8 -7.66 26.17 28.79
N ALA A 9 -6.42 26.56 29.09
CA ALA A 9 -5.29 26.36 28.17
C ALA A 9 -4.94 24.89 27.92
N ILE A 10 -5.03 24.03 28.95
CA ILE A 10 -4.78 22.58 28.81
C ILE A 10 -5.89 21.91 27.99
N THR A 11 -7.16 22.24 28.26
CA THR A 11 -8.30 21.69 27.50
C THR A 11 -8.22 22.09 26.02
N GLN A 12 -7.88 23.35 25.74
CA GLN A 12 -7.66 23.81 24.37
C GLN A 12 -6.51 23.08 23.68
N ALA A 13 -5.41 22.81 24.40
CA ALA A 13 -4.28 22.09 23.85
C ALA A 13 -4.63 20.62 23.56
N ASP A 14 -5.35 19.94 24.45
CA ASP A 14 -5.78 18.55 24.25
C ASP A 14 -6.74 18.43 23.04
N GLU A 15 -7.69 19.35 22.90
CA GLU A 15 -8.56 19.43 21.71
C GLU A 15 -7.75 19.63 20.42
N LEU A 16 -6.78 20.56 20.44
CA LEU A 16 -5.91 20.81 19.29
C LEU A 16 -5.03 19.61 18.95
N TRP A 17 -4.55 18.86 19.95
CA TRP A 17 -3.81 17.62 19.75
C TRP A 17 -4.68 16.52 19.14
N HIS A 18 -5.91 16.34 19.63
CA HIS A 18 -6.87 15.39 19.06
C HIS A 18 -7.26 15.77 17.62
N ILE A 19 -7.49 17.05 17.35
CA ILE A 19 -7.76 17.56 16.00
C ILE A 19 -6.54 17.36 15.09
N ALA A 20 -5.32 17.60 15.57
CA ALA A 20 -4.11 17.37 14.78
C ALA A 20 -3.90 15.88 14.45
N LEU A 21 -4.18 14.98 15.40
CA LEU A 21 -4.15 13.52 15.20
C LEU A 21 -5.20 13.05 14.19
N ILE A 22 -6.44 13.53 14.32
CA ILE A 22 -7.53 13.24 13.38
C ILE A 22 -7.18 13.80 12.00
N ARG A 23 -6.68 15.03 11.93
CA ARG A 23 -6.30 15.69 10.67
C ARG A 23 -5.15 14.98 9.98
N LYS A 24 -4.14 14.48 10.73
CA LYS A 24 -3.05 13.66 10.18
C LYS A 24 -3.56 12.34 9.62
N LYS A 25 -4.49 11.67 10.33
CA LYS A 25 -5.10 10.41 9.89
C LYS A 25 -5.99 10.59 8.66
N VAL A 26 -6.79 11.65 8.63
CA VAL A 26 -7.64 12.04 7.49
C VAL A 26 -6.78 12.46 6.30
N LEU A 27 -5.71 13.23 6.50
CA LEU A 27 -4.78 13.60 5.43
C LEU A 27 -4.09 12.37 4.83
N ASN A 28 -3.70 11.38 5.64
CA ASN A 28 -3.17 10.11 5.13
C ASN A 28 -4.21 9.33 4.29
N LEU A 29 -5.49 9.41 4.66
CA LEU A 29 -6.59 8.78 3.93
C LEU A 29 -6.95 9.53 2.63
N VAL A 30 -7.00 10.87 2.69
CA VAL A 30 -7.42 11.76 1.60
C VAL A 30 -6.31 11.99 0.59
N THR A 31 -5.03 11.92 0.99
CA THR A 31 -3.92 11.95 0.04
C THR A 31 -3.82 10.70 -0.82
N ASN A 32 -4.56 9.60 -0.54
CA ASN A 32 -4.57 8.50 -1.50
C ASN A 32 -5.68 7.43 -1.47
N PRO A 33 -6.94 7.78 -1.74
CA PRO A 33 -7.91 6.77 -2.19
C PRO A 33 -7.59 6.28 -3.62
N TRP A 34 -6.92 7.11 -4.43
CA TRP A 34 -6.74 6.87 -5.88
C TRP A 34 -5.39 6.32 -6.33
N SER A 35 -4.29 6.40 -5.55
CA SER A 35 -3.03 5.74 -5.94
C SER A 35 -3.11 4.23 -5.95
N PHE A 36 -4.02 3.67 -5.16
CA PHE A 36 -4.27 2.25 -5.12
C PHE A 36 -5.22 1.78 -6.22
N ALA A 37 -5.96 2.69 -6.85
CA ALA A 37 -6.99 2.32 -7.82
C ALA A 37 -6.42 1.84 -9.16
N ARG A 38 -5.12 2.07 -9.42
CA ARG A 38 -4.49 1.69 -10.70
C ARG A 38 -3.27 0.82 -10.48
N TRP A 39 -3.50 -0.48 -10.61
CA TRP A 39 -2.48 -1.51 -10.77
C TRP A 39 -2.56 -2.08 -12.19
N GLY A 40 -1.41 -2.24 -12.83
CA GLY A 40 -1.27 -3.04 -14.04
C GLY A 40 -0.66 -4.37 -13.66
N MET A 41 -1.24 -5.48 -14.12
CA MET A 41 -0.65 -6.80 -13.97
C MET A 41 -0.44 -7.43 -15.33
N ASP A 42 0.70 -8.10 -15.50
CA ASP A 42 1.05 -8.73 -16.77
C ASP A 42 1.84 -10.03 -16.54
N VAL A 43 1.78 -10.90 -17.55
CA VAL A 43 2.55 -12.15 -17.61
C VAL A 43 3.52 -12.06 -18.77
N VAL A 44 4.80 -12.09 -18.45
CA VAL A 44 5.87 -12.08 -19.45
C VAL A 44 6.39 -13.50 -19.63
N GLY A 45 6.21 -14.08 -20.81
CA GLY A 45 6.88 -15.33 -21.19
C GLY A 45 6.13 -16.18 -22.21
N PRO A 46 6.72 -17.30 -22.67
CA PRO A 46 7.93 -17.93 -22.11
C PRO A 46 9.25 -17.27 -22.53
N LEU A 47 10.11 -16.99 -21.56
CA LEU A 47 11.47 -16.48 -21.69
C LEU A 47 12.49 -17.64 -21.75
N PRO A 48 13.76 -17.40 -22.14
CA PRO A 48 14.82 -18.37 -21.96
C PRO A 48 14.83 -18.92 -20.54
N ILE A 49 14.98 -20.25 -20.43
CA ILE A 49 14.82 -20.94 -19.16
C ILE A 49 15.87 -20.46 -18.17
N ALA A 50 15.40 -19.89 -17.06
CA ALA A 50 16.23 -19.47 -15.93
C ALA A 50 16.38 -20.62 -14.91
N THR A 51 17.06 -20.31 -13.81
CA THR A 51 17.24 -21.23 -12.68
C THR A 51 15.91 -21.84 -12.23
N ALA A 52 15.94 -23.14 -11.91
CA ALA A 52 14.78 -23.92 -11.50
C ALA A 52 13.66 -24.00 -12.56
N GLN A 53 14.03 -23.98 -13.85
CA GLN A 53 13.10 -24.12 -14.98
C GLN A 53 12.09 -22.97 -15.13
N LYS A 54 12.35 -21.83 -14.46
CA LYS A 54 11.46 -20.68 -14.49
C LYS A 54 11.56 -19.97 -15.84
N LYS A 55 10.42 -19.73 -16.48
CA LYS A 55 10.34 -19.13 -17.82
C LYS A 55 9.26 -18.07 -17.95
N PHE A 56 8.47 -17.83 -16.91
CA PHE A 56 7.47 -16.77 -16.89
C PHE A 56 7.75 -15.79 -15.75
N LEU A 57 7.43 -14.52 -15.95
CA LEU A 57 7.40 -13.49 -14.91
C LEU A 57 5.96 -13.02 -14.73
N LEU A 58 5.46 -13.03 -13.50
CA LEU A 58 4.26 -12.33 -13.11
C LEU A 58 4.67 -10.96 -12.58
N VAL A 59 4.19 -9.90 -13.20
CA VAL A 59 4.58 -8.52 -12.90
C VAL A 59 3.36 -7.72 -12.45
N ALA A 60 3.51 -6.92 -11.41
CA ALA A 60 2.55 -5.88 -11.03
C ALA A 60 3.23 -4.52 -10.98
N THR A 61 2.60 -3.53 -11.58
CA THR A 61 3.03 -2.14 -11.58
C THR A 61 1.99 -1.28 -10.89
N ASN A 62 2.41 -0.53 -9.88
CA ASN A 62 1.63 0.57 -9.32
C ASN A 62 1.88 1.82 -10.18
N TYR A 63 0.84 2.31 -10.87
CA TYR A 63 1.01 3.44 -11.78
C TYR A 63 1.31 4.77 -11.07
N PHE A 64 0.92 4.91 -9.80
CA PHE A 64 1.10 6.12 -9.02
C PHE A 64 2.52 6.22 -8.43
N SER A 65 2.93 5.18 -7.69
CA SER A 65 4.26 5.15 -7.08
C SER A 65 5.36 4.72 -8.06
N LYS A 66 4.97 4.30 -9.28
CA LYS A 66 5.85 3.64 -10.25
C LYS A 66 6.55 2.41 -9.71
N TRP A 67 6.02 1.83 -8.62
CA TRP A 67 6.56 0.61 -8.03
C TRP A 67 6.28 -0.60 -8.92
N VAL A 68 7.25 -1.50 -9.03
CA VAL A 68 7.14 -2.75 -9.79
C VAL A 68 7.50 -3.93 -8.88
N GLY A 69 6.62 -4.93 -8.85
CA GLY A 69 6.88 -6.24 -8.27
C GLY A 69 6.91 -7.29 -9.35
N ALA A 70 7.87 -8.21 -9.30
CA ALA A 70 7.96 -9.32 -10.23
C ALA A 70 8.30 -10.62 -9.51
N GLU A 71 7.62 -11.71 -9.85
CA GLU A 71 7.96 -13.07 -9.40
C GLU A 71 8.11 -14.02 -10.59
N ALA A 72 9.13 -14.88 -10.54
CA ALA A 72 9.45 -15.83 -11.61
C ALA A 72 8.85 -17.23 -11.33
N HIS A 73 8.25 -17.83 -12.36
CA HIS A 73 7.53 -19.10 -12.28
C HIS A 73 7.88 -20.04 -13.44
N VAL A 74 7.76 -21.36 -13.19
CA VAL A 74 7.88 -22.41 -14.21
C VAL A 74 6.62 -22.44 -15.10
N SER A 75 5.47 -22.24 -14.48
CA SER A 75 4.14 -22.04 -15.07
C SER A 75 3.35 -21.15 -14.13
N ILE A 76 2.48 -20.29 -14.66
CA ILE A 76 1.61 -19.45 -13.84
C ILE A 76 0.23 -20.11 -13.76
N LYS A 77 -0.25 -20.34 -12.53
CA LYS A 77 -1.60 -20.84 -12.24
C LYS A 77 -2.34 -19.82 -11.40
N ASP A 78 -3.66 -19.91 -11.35
CA ASP A 78 -4.51 -18.98 -10.60
C ASP A 78 -4.07 -18.81 -9.15
N LYS A 79 -3.73 -19.92 -8.48
CA LYS A 79 -3.21 -19.91 -7.10
C LYS A 79 -1.91 -19.12 -6.94
N ASP A 80 -1.06 -19.13 -7.96
CA ASP A 80 0.22 -18.41 -7.94
C ASP A 80 -0.03 -16.91 -8.10
N VAL A 81 -1.00 -16.53 -8.94
CA VAL A 81 -1.45 -15.15 -9.09
C VAL A 81 -2.10 -14.64 -7.80
N SER A 82 -3.04 -15.38 -7.20
CA SER A 82 -3.68 -15.00 -5.94
C SER A 82 -2.65 -14.82 -4.82
N LYS A 83 -1.68 -15.74 -4.71
CA LYS A 83 -0.61 -15.64 -3.72
C LYS A 83 0.28 -14.42 -3.96
N PHE A 84 0.62 -14.14 -5.22
CA PHE A 84 1.42 -12.97 -5.58
C PHE A 84 0.69 -11.67 -5.21
N VAL A 85 -0.60 -11.54 -5.56
CA VAL A 85 -1.43 -10.38 -5.23
C VAL A 85 -1.53 -10.19 -3.72
N TRP A 86 -1.86 -11.24 -2.99
CA TRP A 86 -1.99 -11.18 -1.54
C TRP A 86 -0.68 -10.71 -0.87
N LYS A 87 0.44 -11.34 -1.23
CA LYS A 87 1.74 -11.08 -0.62
C LYS A 87 2.31 -9.71 -1.00
N ASN A 88 2.27 -9.35 -2.29
CA ASN A 88 3.00 -8.19 -2.80
C ASN A 88 2.13 -6.93 -2.91
N ILE A 89 0.80 -7.07 -2.95
CA ILE A 89 -0.13 -5.94 -3.04
C ILE A 89 -0.87 -5.79 -1.70
N VAL A 90 -1.70 -6.75 -1.31
CA VAL A 90 -2.61 -6.60 -0.15
C VAL A 90 -1.84 -6.45 1.17
N CYS A 91 -1.03 -7.43 1.54
CA CYS A 91 -0.30 -7.41 2.82
C CYS A 91 0.75 -6.30 2.92
N ARG A 92 1.33 -5.87 1.79
CA ARG A 92 2.38 -4.85 1.78
C ARG A 92 1.82 -3.44 1.87
N PHE A 93 0.73 -3.19 1.17
CA PHE A 93 0.17 -1.86 1.04
C PHE A 93 -1.06 -1.62 1.91
N GLU A 94 -1.40 -2.60 2.77
CA GLU A 94 -2.52 -2.50 3.72
C GLU A 94 -3.84 -2.14 3.03
N VAL A 95 -4.03 -2.65 1.81
CA VAL A 95 -5.29 -2.48 1.06
C VAL A 95 -6.37 -3.28 1.80
N PRO A 96 -7.51 -2.66 2.17
CA PRO A 96 -8.61 -3.36 2.84
C PRO A 96 -9.13 -4.57 2.06
#